data_AF-A0A7C1T7H0-F1
#
_entry.id   AF-A0A7C1T7H0-F1
#
_cell.length_a   1.000
_cell.length_b   1.000
_cell.length_c   1.000
_cell.angle_alpha   90.00
_cell.angle_beta   90.00
_cell.angle_gamma   90.00
#
_symmetry.space_group_name_H-M   'P 1'
#
loop_
_entity.id
_entity.type
_entity.pdbx_description
1 polymer ?
#
loop_
_entity_poly.entity_id
_entity_poly.type
_entity_poly.pdbx_seq_one_letter_code
_entity_poly.pdbx_strand_id
1 'polypeptide(L)'
;MPNNELWEAALAQIQFHISKANFATWLKNTYILEKKGAELTISVPNSFSKEWLENKYNKLIFKILHDLDGEIKEVTYTVKQATKKRSLTPSPAPRIAAQEAQMDFQALNIDRATNLNPRYTLEGFIVGPF
;
A
#
# COMPACT_ATOMS: atom_id res chain seq x y z
N MET A 1 5.13 21.50 -13.72
CA MET A 1 5.54 20.91 -12.42
C MET A 1 6.22 19.57 -12.70
N PRO A 2 7.31 19.18 -12.03
CA PRO A 2 7.92 17.86 -12.19
C PRO A 2 7.00 16.75 -11.65
N ASN A 3 6.99 15.58 -12.31
CA ASN A 3 6.07 14.49 -11.99
C ASN A 3 6.15 14.02 -10.51
N ASN A 4 7.34 14.05 -9.90
CA ASN A 4 7.49 13.63 -8.51
C ASN A 4 6.78 14.59 -7.55
N GLU A 5 6.91 15.90 -7.78
CA GLU A 5 6.30 16.93 -6.94
C GLU A 5 4.77 16.96 -7.08
N LEU A 6 4.27 16.77 -8.31
CA LEU A 6 2.84 16.61 -8.58
C LEU A 6 2.24 15.43 -7.80
N TRP A 7 2.94 14.27 -7.80
CA TRP A 7 2.47 13.10 -7.07
C TRP A 7 2.54 13.29 -5.55
N GLU A 8 3.59 13.93 -5.04
CA GLU A 8 3.71 14.25 -3.62
C GLU A 8 2.60 15.18 -3.14
N ALA A 9 2.27 16.21 -3.92
CA ALA A 9 1.13 17.09 -3.66
C ALA A 9 -0.20 16.31 -3.68
N ALA A 10 -0.41 15.46 -4.69
CA ALA A 10 -1.61 14.63 -4.79
C ALA A 10 -1.74 13.67 -3.60
N LEU A 11 -0.65 12.99 -3.20
CA LEU A 11 -0.63 12.10 -2.05
C LEU A 11 -0.95 12.83 -0.74
N ALA A 12 -0.41 14.03 -0.54
CA ALA A 12 -0.69 14.85 0.63
C ALA A 12 -2.19 15.18 0.71
N GLN A 13 -2.81 15.55 -0.42
CA GLN A 13 -4.24 15.83 -0.46
C GLN A 13 -5.09 14.58 -0.24
N ILE A 14 -4.73 13.45 -0.87
CA ILE A 14 -5.42 12.16 -0.68
C ILE A 14 -5.39 11.71 0.79
N GLN A 15 -4.29 11.98 1.50
CA GLN A 15 -4.13 11.61 2.92
C GLN A 15 -5.21 12.23 3.83
N PHE A 16 -5.80 13.38 3.47
CA PHE A 16 -6.91 13.98 4.21
C PHE A 16 -8.26 13.29 3.96
N HIS A 17 -8.40 12.57 2.84
CA HIS A 17 -9.65 11.93 2.43
C HIS A 17 -9.78 10.47 2.87
N ILE A 18 -8.69 9.82 3.27
CA ILE A 18 -8.68 8.40 3.63
C ILE A 18 -7.95 8.15 4.95
N SER A 19 -8.25 7.04 5.61
CA SER A 19 -7.55 6.67 6.84
C SER A 19 -6.06 6.37 6.59
N LYS A 20 -5.23 6.66 7.60
CA LYS A 20 -3.78 6.42 7.57
C LYS A 20 -3.42 4.96 7.20
N ALA A 21 -4.21 4.00 7.67
CA ALA A 21 -4.04 2.58 7.34
C ALA A 21 -4.27 2.31 5.85
N ASN A 22 -5.38 2.82 5.29
CA ASN A 22 -5.68 2.65 3.86
C ASN A 22 -4.62 3.34 2.99
N PHE A 23 -4.19 4.54 3.36
CA PHE A 23 -3.12 5.24 2.65
C PHE A 23 -1.81 4.43 2.63
N ALA A 24 -1.40 3.92 3.80
CA ALA A 24 -0.19 3.15 3.95
C ALA A 24 -0.20 1.86 3.10
N THR A 25 -1.35 1.20 3.01
CA THR A 25 -1.50 -0.05 2.25
C THR A 25 -1.55 0.18 0.75
N TRP A 26 -2.34 1.17 0.29
CA TRP A 26 -2.68 1.27 -1.14
C TRP A 26 -1.88 2.31 -1.91
N LEU A 27 -1.40 3.39 -1.26
CA LEU A 27 -0.84 4.56 -1.94
C LEU A 27 0.63 4.82 -1.62
N LYS A 28 1.14 4.36 -0.46
CA LYS A 28 2.51 4.67 -0.02
C LYS A 28 3.63 4.26 -0.98
N ASN A 29 3.46 3.12 -1.68
CA ASN A 29 4.46 2.57 -2.60
C ASN A 29 4.05 2.79 -4.08
N THR A 30 3.42 3.92 -4.37
CA THR A 30 2.98 4.29 -5.72
C THR A 30 3.69 5.56 -6.17
N TYR A 31 3.88 5.72 -7.48
CA TYR A 31 4.51 6.91 -8.07
C TYR A 31 4.06 7.08 -9.52
N ILE A 32 4.15 8.31 -10.03
CA ILE A 32 3.90 8.59 -11.44
C ILE A 32 5.04 8.00 -12.27
N LEU A 33 4.71 7.12 -13.20
CA LEU A 33 5.66 6.54 -14.13
C LEU A 33 5.94 7.49 -15.29
N GLU A 34 4.88 8.03 -15.90
CA GLU A 34 4.97 8.91 -17.06
C GLU A 34 3.70 9.77 -17.17
N LYS A 35 3.84 11.00 -17.64
CA LYS A 35 2.75 11.90 -18.06
C LYS A 35 2.89 12.09 -19.57
N LYS A 36 1.95 11.59 -20.36
CA LYS A 36 1.90 11.74 -21.82
C LYS A 36 0.73 12.63 -22.20
N GLY A 37 0.99 13.94 -22.30
CA GLY A 37 -0.05 14.92 -22.57
C GLY A 37 -1.14 14.88 -21.49
N ALA A 38 -2.33 14.40 -21.87
CA ALA A 38 -3.50 14.30 -21.01
C ALA A 38 -3.62 12.98 -20.23
N GLU A 39 -2.78 11.98 -20.52
CA GLU A 39 -2.81 10.67 -19.87
C GLU A 39 -1.69 10.55 -18.83
N LEU A 40 -2.06 10.14 -17.62
CA LEU A 40 -1.13 9.92 -16.52
C LEU A 40 -1.06 8.43 -16.17
N THR A 41 0.14 7.86 -16.20
CA THR A 41 0.36 6.47 -15.77
C THR A 41 0.93 6.43 -14.35
N ILE A 42 0.20 5.81 -13.43
CA ILE A 42 0.62 5.56 -12.05
C ILE A 42 1.12 4.12 -11.93
N SER A 43 2.30 3.98 -11.33
CA SER A 43 2.88 2.69 -11.03
C SER A 43 2.45 2.21 -9.66
N VAL A 44 2.04 0.94 -9.59
CA VAL A 44 1.58 0.29 -8.36
C VAL A 44 2.36 -0.99 -8.09
N PRO A 45 2.44 -1.45 -6.83
CA PRO A 45 3.31 -2.57 -6.47
C PRO A 45 2.81 -3.94 -6.94
N ASN A 46 1.50 -4.13 -7.09
CA ASN A 46 0.88 -5.39 -7.49
C ASN A 46 -0.51 -5.18 -8.13
N SER A 47 -1.03 -6.23 -8.76
CA SER A 47 -2.33 -6.20 -9.45
C SER A 47 -3.52 -5.95 -8.53
N PHE A 48 -3.47 -6.41 -7.28
CA PHE A 48 -4.54 -6.13 -6.31
C PHE A 48 -4.63 -4.64 -5.99
N SER A 49 -3.48 -3.98 -5.86
CA SER A 49 -3.41 -2.54 -5.62
C SER A 49 -3.92 -1.76 -6.82
N LYS A 50 -3.57 -2.22 -8.03
CA LYS A 50 -4.14 -1.68 -9.28
C LYS A 50 -5.66 -1.73 -9.24
N GLU A 51 -6.23 -2.92 -9.09
CA GLU A 51 -7.68 -3.13 -9.14
C GLU A 51 -8.40 -2.37 -8.01
N TRP A 52 -7.83 -2.33 -6.81
CA TRP A 52 -8.40 -1.60 -5.69
C TRP A 52 -8.40 -0.08 -5.91
N LEU A 53 -7.29 0.47 -6.41
CA LEU A 53 -7.20 1.89 -6.74
C LEU A 53 -8.16 2.24 -7.87
N GLU A 54 -8.24 1.41 -8.92
CA GLU A 54 -9.15 1.58 -10.06
C GLU A 54 -10.63 1.58 -9.62
N ASN A 55 -11.02 0.66 -8.75
CA ASN A 55 -12.42 0.54 -8.35
C ASN A 55 -12.82 1.54 -7.25
N LYS A 56 -11.98 1.73 -6.24
CA LYS A 56 -12.36 2.46 -5.02
C LYS A 56 -11.90 3.91 -5.02
N TYR A 57 -10.66 4.17 -5.46
CA TYR A 57 -10.02 5.47 -5.28
C TYR A 57 -9.82 6.24 -6.59
N ASN A 58 -10.15 5.66 -7.74
CA ASN A 58 -9.92 6.28 -9.05
C ASN A 58 -10.56 7.67 -9.15
N LYS A 59 -11.84 7.80 -8.77
CA LYS A 59 -12.55 9.09 -8.79
C LYS A 59 -11.88 10.15 -7.90
N LEU A 60 -11.39 9.74 -6.72
CA LEU A 60 -10.73 10.63 -5.78
C LEU A 60 -9.36 11.08 -6.33
N ILE A 61 -8.56 10.12 -6.79
CA ILE A 61 -7.22 10.35 -7.35
C ILE A 61 -7.32 11.23 -8.59
N PHE A 62 -8.24 10.92 -9.51
CA PHE A 62 -8.49 11.71 -10.70
C PHE A 62 -8.89 13.15 -10.36
N LYS A 63 -9.84 13.34 -9.43
CA LYS A 63 -10.28 14.69 -9.03
C LYS A 63 -9.13 15.53 -8.49
N ILE A 64 -8.32 14.96 -7.61
CA ILE A 64 -7.17 15.65 -7.00
C ILE A 64 -6.11 15.97 -8.05
N LEU A 65 -5.79 15.02 -8.93
CA LEU A 65 -4.82 15.25 -10.00
C LEU A 65 -5.30 16.32 -10.98
N HIS A 66 -6.58 16.32 -11.34
CA HIS A 66 -7.16 17.31 -12.24
C HIS A 66 -7.21 18.71 -11.61
N ASP A 67 -7.44 18.81 -10.30
CA ASP A 67 -7.41 20.07 -9.55
C ASP A 67 -6.00 20.67 -9.50
N LEU A 68 -4.98 19.81 -9.36
CA LEU A 68 -3.57 20.22 -9.38
C LEU A 68 -3.07 20.55 -10.78
N ASP A 69 -3.51 19.79 -11.79
CA ASP A 69 -3.08 19.91 -13.17
C ASP A 69 -4.25 19.62 -14.13
N GLY A 70 -4.88 20.70 -14.59
CA GLY A 70 -6.08 20.64 -15.44
C GLY A 70 -5.86 20.05 -16.84
N GLU A 71 -4.61 19.73 -17.23
CA GLU A 71 -4.34 19.02 -18.47
C GLU A 71 -4.63 17.53 -18.36
N ILE A 72 -4.67 16.97 -17.14
CA ILE A 72 -4.89 15.54 -16.91
C ILE A 72 -6.36 15.20 -17.16
N LYS A 73 -6.60 14.32 -18.13
CA LYS A 73 -7.94 13.83 -18.50
C LYS A 73 -8.13 12.35 -18.21
N GLU A 74 -7.05 11.59 -18.11
CA GLU A 74 -7.10 10.15 -17.85
C GLU A 74 -5.99 9.70 -16.90
N VAL A 75 -6.33 8.74 -16.03
CA VAL A 75 -5.41 8.16 -15.05
C VAL A 75 -5.43 6.64 -15.16
N THR A 76 -4.30 6.07 -15.54
CA THR A 76 -4.13 4.64 -15.82
C THR A 76 -3.13 4.03 -14.84
N TYR A 77 -3.36 2.79 -14.43
CA TYR A 77 -2.53 2.10 -13.45
C TYR A 77 -1.77 0.94 -14.09
N THR A 78 -0.47 0.84 -13.78
CA THR A 78 0.40 -0.22 -14.28
C THR A 78 1.19 -0.87 -13.15
N VAL A 79 1.34 -2.19 -13.21
CA VAL A 79 2.16 -2.95 -12.27
C VAL A 79 3.60 -2.92 -12.78
N LYS A 80 4.34 -1.87 -12.41
CA LYS A 80 5.78 -1.81 -12.61
C LYS A 80 6.44 -1.52 -11.28
N GLN A 81 7.49 -2.28 -10.96
CA GLN A 81 8.41 -1.86 -9.90
C GLN A 81 9.38 -0.88 -10.49
N ALA A 82 9.40 0.34 -9.97
CA ALA A 82 10.50 1.24 -10.25
C ALA A 82 11.69 0.57 -9.60
N THR A 83 12.74 0.43 -10.38
CA THR A 83 14.10 0.29 -9.88
C THR A 83 14.53 1.57 -9.15
N LYS A 84 13.67 2.13 -8.29
CA LYS A 84 14.09 3.10 -7.30
C LYS A 84 14.88 2.27 -6.30
N LYS A 85 16.22 2.30 -6.45
CA LYS A 85 17.18 1.73 -5.50
C LYS A 85 16.59 1.97 -4.11
N ARG A 86 16.13 0.91 -3.49
CA ARG A 86 15.64 0.91 -2.13
C ARG A 86 16.88 1.22 -1.31
N SER A 87 17.17 2.49 -1.08
CA SER A 87 18.06 2.89 -0.01
C SER A 87 17.35 2.43 1.25
N LEU A 88 17.72 1.21 1.66
CA LEU A 88 17.66 0.76 3.04
C LEU A 88 18.46 1.78 3.85
N THR A 89 17.85 2.91 4.15
CA THR A 89 18.36 3.83 5.16
C THR A 89 17.84 3.27 6.48
N PRO A 90 18.69 2.72 7.35
CA PRO A 90 18.32 2.51 8.73
C PRO A 90 18.10 3.90 9.33
N SER A 91 16.84 4.32 9.47
CA SER A 91 16.52 5.52 10.23
C SER A 91 16.83 5.22 11.71
N PRO A 92 17.67 6.02 12.39
CA PRO A 92 17.89 5.86 13.81
C PRO A 92 16.62 6.32 14.53
N ALA A 93 15.87 5.36 15.07
CA ALA A 93 14.73 5.65 15.93
C ALA A 93 15.21 6.40 17.20
N PRO A 94 14.51 7.47 17.64
CA PRO A 94 14.69 7.96 19.00
C PRO A 94 14.16 6.90 19.96
N ARG A 95 15.03 6.38 20.83
CA ARG A 95 14.63 5.56 21.97
C ARG A 95 13.79 6.43 22.90
N ILE A 96 12.49 6.17 22.99
CA ILE A 96 11.72 6.46 24.19
C ILE A 96 11.01 5.18 24.62
N ALA A 97 11.26 4.87 25.89
CA ALA A 97 10.79 3.82 26.78
C ALA A 97 9.64 2.90 26.33
N ALA A 98 9.84 1.62 26.64
CA ALA A 98 8.92 0.51 26.50
C ALA A 98 7.58 0.72 27.20
N GLN A 99 6.49 0.40 26.49
CA GLN A 99 5.42 -0.46 27.00
C GLN A 99 4.57 -1.01 25.82
N GLU A 100 4.81 -2.29 25.56
CA GLU A 100 3.83 -3.33 25.20
C GLU A 100 2.79 -3.03 24.11
N ALA A 101 3.14 -3.37 22.87
CA ALA A 101 2.33 -4.21 21.97
C ALA A 101 3.09 -4.38 20.64
N GLN A 102 4.34 -4.84 20.72
CA GLN A 102 5.00 -5.40 19.56
C GLN A 102 4.34 -6.76 19.35
N MET A 103 3.33 -6.81 18.47
CA MET A 103 2.91 -8.06 17.86
C MET A 103 4.10 -8.58 17.10
N ASP A 104 4.87 -9.36 17.83
CA ASP A 104 5.91 -10.25 17.39
C ASP A 104 5.26 -11.16 16.35
N PHE A 105 5.40 -10.82 15.07
CA PHE A 105 5.37 -11.81 14.01
C PHE A 105 6.63 -12.66 14.20
N GLN A 106 6.64 -13.44 15.28
CA GLN A 106 7.56 -14.54 15.46
C GLN A 106 7.41 -15.36 14.20
N ALA A 107 8.53 -15.53 13.49
CA ALA A 107 8.65 -16.46 12.41
C ALA A 107 7.87 -17.71 12.81
N LEU A 108 6.77 -17.97 12.09
CA LEU A 108 5.94 -19.14 12.31
C LEU A 108 6.93 -20.29 12.23
N ASN A 109 7.16 -20.95 13.37
CA ASN A 109 7.96 -22.16 13.43
C ASN A 109 7.09 -23.25 12.80
N ILE A 110 6.98 -23.20 11.47
CA ILE A 110 6.12 -24.06 10.68
C ILE A 110 6.77 -25.43 10.73
N ASP A 111 6.06 -26.40 11.30
CA ASP A 111 6.50 -27.78 11.28
C ASP A 111 6.51 -28.25 9.83
N ARG A 112 7.68 -28.62 9.30
CA ARG A 112 7.84 -28.98 7.88
C ARG A 112 7.11 -30.27 7.50
N ALA A 113 6.73 -31.11 8.47
CA ALA A 113 5.99 -32.33 8.19
C ALA A 113 4.49 -32.06 7.96
N THR A 114 3.92 -31.04 8.61
CA THR A 114 2.48 -30.77 8.59
C THR A 114 2.12 -29.41 7.98
N ASN A 115 3.13 -28.57 7.73
CA ASN A 115 3.00 -27.19 7.24
C ASN A 115 2.03 -26.32 8.07
N LEU A 116 1.82 -26.70 9.33
CA LEU A 116 0.92 -26.06 10.29
C LEU A 116 1.73 -25.33 11.36
N ASN A 117 1.10 -24.35 12.01
CA ASN A 117 1.66 -23.69 13.17
C ASN A 117 1.42 -24.57 14.42
N PRO A 118 2.48 -25.03 15.12
CA PRO A 118 2.36 -25.93 16.26
C PRO A 118 1.65 -25.31 17.47
N ARG A 119 1.42 -23.99 17.48
CA ARG A 119 0.57 -23.32 18.50
C ARG A 119 -0.93 -23.49 18.29
N TYR A 120 -1.35 -24.07 17.16
CA TYR A 120 -2.75 -24.33 16.86
C TYR A 120 -2.98 -25.84 16.74
N THR A 121 -3.15 -26.49 17.90
CA THR A 121 -3.61 -27.87 17.98
C THR A 121 -5.14 -27.92 18.00
N LEU A 122 -5.74 -28.74 17.16
CA LEU A 122 -7.19 -28.95 17.12
C LEU A 122 -7.60 -30.00 18.18
N GLU A 123 -7.43 -29.69 19.47
CA GLU A 123 -7.86 -30.57 20.57
C GLU A 123 -9.36 -30.48 20.89
N GLY A 124 -10.07 -29.49 20.32
CA GLY A 124 -11.49 -29.28 20.54
C GLY A 124 -12.34 -29.77 19.37
N PHE A 125 -12.64 -31.06 19.31
CA PHE A 125 -13.69 -31.55 18.40
C PHE A 125 -15.07 -31.31 19.04
N ILE A 126 -15.87 -30.44 18.42
CA ILE A 126 -17.27 -30.25 18.81
C ILE A 126 -18.09 -31.29 18.05
N VAL A 127 -18.54 -32.33 18.74
CA VAL A 127 -19.61 -33.21 18.24
C VAL A 127 -20.94 -32.52 18.51
N GLY A 128 -21.70 -32.21 17.45
CA GLY A 128 -23.08 -31.79 17.62
C GLY A 128 -23.94 -32.95 18.15
N PRO A 129 -24.97 -32.68 18.97
CA PRO A 129 -25.95 -33.69 19.33
C PRO A 129 -26.76 -34.10 18.09
N PHE A 130 -27.03 -35.41 17.98
CA PHE A 130 -27.80 -36.06 16.92
C PHE A 130 -29.27 -35.62 16.91
#